data_AF-A0A496C755-F1
#
_entry.id   AF-A0A496C755-F1
#
_cell.length_a   1.000
_cell.length_b   1.000
_cell.length_c   1.000
_cell.angle_alpha   90.00
_cell.angle_beta   90.00
_cell.angle_gamma   90.00
#
_symmetry.space_group_name_H-M   'P 1'
#
loop_
_entity.id
_entity.type
_entity.pdbx_description
1 polymer ?
#
loop_
_entity_poly.entity_id
_entity_poly.type
_entity_poly.pdbx_seq_one_letter_code
_entity_poly.pdbx_strand_id
1 'polypeptide(L)' 'MYIETDSNGKIIIQDISQEEAIILDDCLYTYLATKPIDQRSSVDRIVMDMKRQLEKNIQ' A
#
# COMPACT_ATOMS: atom_id res chain seq x y z
N MET A 1 -1.41 -2.20 -15.23
CA MET A 1 -2.29 -2.02 -14.06
C MET A 1 -3.77 -1.97 -14.46
N TYR A 2 -4.57 -2.87 -13.89
CA TYR A 2 -6.04 -2.86 -13.96
C TYR A 2 -6.62 -2.83 -12.53
N ILE A 3 -7.74 -2.15 -12.34
CA ILE A 3 -8.38 -1.99 -11.02
C ILE A 3 -9.79 -2.54 -11.11
N GLU A 4 -10.10 -3.49 -10.23
CA GLU A 4 -11.45 -4.05 -10.10
C GLU A 4 -11.91 -4.12 -8.65
N THR A 5 -13.19 -4.46 -8.47
CA THR A 5 -13.78 -4.71 -7.17
C THR A 5 -14.26 -6.15 -7.12
N ASP A 6 -13.84 -6.90 -6.11
CA ASP A 6 -14.26 -8.28 -5.91
C ASP A 6 -15.73 -8.38 -5.45
N SER A 7 -16.24 -9.60 -5.35
CA SER A 7 -17.61 -9.87 -4.89
C SER A 7 -17.89 -9.43 -3.44
N ASN A 8 -16.86 -9.12 -2.66
CA ASN A 8 -16.95 -8.62 -1.29
C ASN A 8 -16.78 -7.10 -1.20
N GLY A 9 -16.65 -6.39 -2.33
CA GLY A 9 -16.42 -4.95 -2.35
C GLY A 9 -14.97 -4.54 -2.12
N LYS A 10 -14.00 -5.47 -2.14
CA LYS A 10 -12.58 -5.15 -2.00
C LYS A 10 -12.00 -4.70 -3.33
N ILE A 11 -11.21 -3.62 -3.29
CA ILE A 11 -10.45 -3.16 -4.45
C ILE A 11 -9.26 -4.11 -4.67
N ILE A 12 -9.15 -4.64 -5.88
CA ILE A 12 -7.99 -5.43 -6.32
C ILE A 12 -7.26 -4.65 -7.41
N ILE A 13 -5.95 -4.47 -7.21
CA ILE A 13 -5.04 -3.91 -8.21
C ILE A 13 -4.25 -5.08 -8.81
N GLN A 14 -4.42 -5.32 -10.11
CA GLN A 14 -3.78 -6.42 -10.84
C GLN A 14 -2.86 -5.90 -11.95
N ASP A 15 -2.04 -6.79 -12.48
CA ASP A 15 -1.07 -6.51 -13.54
C ASP A 15 -0.21 -5.28 -13.24
N ILE A 16 0.25 -5.19 -11.98
CA ILE A 16 1.20 -4.19 -11.54
C ILE A 16 2.61 -4.67 -11.92
N SER A 17 3.32 -3.87 -12.69
CA SER A 17 4.74 -4.11 -12.98
C SER A 17 5.59 -3.89 -11.73
N GLN A 18 6.80 -4.45 -11.74
CA GLN A 18 7.74 -4.25 -10.63
C GLN A 18 8.06 -2.76 -10.39
N GLU A 19 8.19 -1.97 -11.45
CA GLU A 19 8.43 -0.53 -11.37
C GLU A 19 7.23 0.21 -10.74
N GLU A 20 6.00 -0.08 -11.18
CA GLU A 20 4.79 0.49 -10.58
C GLU A 20 4.64 0.09 -9.09
N ALA A 21 5.01 -1.15 -8.74
CA ALA A 21 4.97 -1.63 -7.36
C ALA A 21 5.98 -0.89 -6.47
N ILE A 22 7.19 -0.63 -6.97
CA ILE A 22 8.22 0.18 -6.27
C ILE A 22 7.70 1.62 -6.05
N ILE A 23 7.10 2.23 -7.08
CA ILE A 23 6.51 3.58 -6.96
C ILE A 23 5.41 3.61 -5.90
N LEU A 24 4.55 2.59 -5.86
CA LEU A 24 3.50 2.49 -4.85
C LEU A 24 4.09 2.32 -3.44
N ASP A 25 5.15 1.55 -3.29
CA ASP A 25 5.85 1.38 -2.01
C ASP A 25 6.44 2.69 -1.49
N ASP A 26 7.12 3.44 -2.37
CA ASP A 26 7.68 4.77 -2.08
C ASP A 26 6.60 5.78 -1.67
N CYS A 27 5.43 5.71 -2.30
CA CYS A 27 4.29 6.56 -1.96
C CYS A 27 3.79 6.26 -0.53
N LEU A 28 3.64 4.98 -0.17
CA LEU A 28 3.22 4.57 1.18
C LEU A 28 4.29 4.94 2.23
N TYR A 29 5.57 4.74 1.90
CA TYR A 29 6.69 5.13 2.76
C TYR A 29 6.69 6.64 3.02
N THR A 30 6.57 7.46 1.97
CA THR A 30 6.56 8.92 2.06
C THR A 30 5.39 9.41 2.90
N TYR A 31 4.19 8.85 2.71
CA TYR A 31 3.04 9.18 3.55
C TYR A 31 3.34 8.92 5.04
N LEU A 32 3.85 7.73 5.38
CA LEU A 32 4.15 7.35 6.77
C LEU A 32 5.31 8.13 7.38
N ALA A 33 6.26 8.60 6.57
CA ALA A 33 7.39 9.41 7.03
C ALA A 33 6.94 10.77 7.60
N THR A 34 5.80 11.30 7.15
CA THR A 34 5.23 12.55 7.67
C THR A 34 4.50 12.38 9.01
N LYS A 35 4.43 11.16 9.56
CA LYS A 35 3.62 10.81 10.74
C LYS A 35 4.48 10.15 11.84
N PRO A 36 4.85 10.91 12.90
CA PRO A 36 5.52 10.36 14.08
C PRO A 36 4.76 9.17 14.66
N ILE A 37 5.47 8.16 15.17
CA ILE A 37 4.90 6.87 15.61
C ILE A 37 3.82 7.06 16.67
N ASP A 38 4.04 7.98 17.60
CA ASP A 38 3.14 8.35 18.69
C ASP A 38 1.87 9.08 18.22
N GLN A 39 1.86 9.57 16.98
CA GLN A 39 0.74 10.29 16.37
C GLN A 39 0.00 9.47 15.30
N ARG A 40 0.34 8.18 15.15
CA ARG A 40 -0.28 7.31 14.14
C ARG A 40 -1.70 6.90 14.56
N SER A 41 -2.64 7.29 13.71
CA SER A 41 -4.04 6.94 13.76
C SER A 41 -4.30 5.50 13.31
N SER A 42 -5.56 5.07 13.38
CA SER A 42 -6.01 3.81 12.79
C SER A 42 -5.77 3.74 11.28
N VAL A 43 -5.89 4.87 10.57
CA VAL A 43 -5.62 4.95 9.12
C VAL A 43 -4.14 4.66 8.84
N ASP A 44 -3.23 5.20 9.65
CA ASP A 44 -1.80 4.98 9.46
C ASP A 44 -1.41 3.51 9.68
N ARG A 45 -2.11 2.80 10.58
CA ARG A 45 -1.94 1.36 10.76
C ARG A 45 -2.38 0.56 9.53
N ILE A 46 -3.48 0.96 8.88
CA ILE A 46 -3.93 0.35 7.63
C ILE A 46 -2.86 0.55 6.54
N VAL A 47 -2.33 1.77 6.40
CA VAL A 47 -1.26 2.07 5.44
C VAL A 47 0.01 1.27 5.71
N MET A 48 0.38 1.09 6.99
CA MET A 48 1.51 0.22 7.38
C MET A 48 1.29 -1.24 6.95
N ASP A 49 0.08 -1.77 7.13
CA ASP A 49 -0.24 -3.14 6.73
C ASP A 49 -0.28 -3.29 5.21
N MET A 50 -0.77 -2.27 4.49
CA MET A 50 -0.70 -2.22 3.02
C MET A 50 0.76 -2.25 2.53
N LYS A 51 1.64 -1.42 3.11
CA LYS A 51 3.07 -1.40 2.77
C LYS A 51 3.72 -2.76 3.00
N ARG A 52 3.49 -3.38 4.17
CA ARG A 52 4.02 -4.72 4.48
C ARG A 52 3.54 -5.79 3.51
N GLN A 53 2.29 -5.71 3.05
CA GLN A 53 1.78 -6.65 2.04
C GLN A 53 2.44 -6.41 0.69
N LEU A 54 2.64 -5.16 0.30
CA LEU A 54 3.31 -4.80 -0.94
C LEU A 54 4.78 -5.25 -0.97
N GLU A 55 5.54 -4.99 0.10
CA GLU A 55 6.95 -5.40 0.24
C GLU A 55 7.17 -6.91 0.04
N LYS A 56 6.24 -7.75 0.54
CA LYS A 56 6.28 -9.21 0.37
C LYS A 56 6.15 -9.68 -1.08
N ASN A 57 5.64 -8.81 -1.96
CA ASN A 57 5.40 -9.13 -3.38
C ASN A 57 6.37 -8.41 -4.32
N ILE A 58 7.28 -7.57 -3.80
CA ILE A 58 8.32 -6.87 -4.58
C ILE A 58 9.70 -7.54 -4.42
N GLN A 59 9.94 -8.23 -3.29
CA GLN A 59 11.15 -9.01 -3.02
C GLN A 59 11.13 -10.38 -3.71
#